data_AF-A0A5K0X6C5-F1
#
_entry.id   AF-A0A5K0X6C5-F1
#
_cell.length_a   1.000
_cell.length_b   1.000
_cell.length_c   1.000
_cell.angle_alpha   90.00
_cell.angle_beta   90.00
_cell.angle_gamma   90.00
#
_symmetry.space_group_name_H-M   'P 1'
#
loop_
_entity.id
_entity.type
_entity.pdbx_description
1 polymer ?
#
loop_
_entity_poly.entity_id
_entity_poly.type
_entity_poly.pdbx_seq_one_letter_code
_entity_poly.pdbx_strand_id
1 'polypeptide(L)'
;MGQGRTTTGTVIACLVKLRIDYGRPIRVPHEVVSHEEIDSGSSSCEEAGNESAPGASESMRAKHGNKLHHTFGINDILLLRKVTRLFDNGIECREVLDAVIDRCAAMQNIRKAVLKYRKVFNHQNVEPRVRRVALNRGAEYLERYFRMIAFAAYVGSEAFDGFCGQGESRITFKTWVHRMPEVQAMKWSIRLRPGRFFNIP
;
A
#
# COMPACT_ATOMS: atom_id res chain seq x y z
N MET A 1 -15.32 11.79 16.49
CA MET A 1 -15.73 10.58 15.74
C MET A 1 -14.50 9.74 15.38
N GLY A 2 -14.61 8.41 15.33
CA GLY A 2 -13.46 7.51 15.15
C GLY A 2 -13.14 7.15 13.69
N GLN A 3 -12.46 8.05 12.96
CA GLN A 3 -12.11 7.96 11.52
C GLN A 3 -11.12 6.82 11.17
N GLY A 4 -11.47 5.56 11.46
CA GLY A 4 -10.62 4.43 11.11
C GLY A 4 -10.91 3.09 11.80
N ARG A 5 -11.81 3.04 12.80
CA ARG A 5 -12.24 1.75 13.38
C ARG A 5 -12.95 0.92 12.32
N THR A 6 -13.92 1.49 11.63
CA THR A 6 -14.70 0.85 10.56
C THR A 6 -13.81 0.34 9.43
N THR A 7 -12.97 1.18 8.81
CA THR A 7 -12.07 0.78 7.71
C THR A 7 -11.12 -0.36 8.10
N THR A 8 -10.62 -0.36 9.34
CA THR A 8 -9.74 -1.45 9.82
C THR A 8 -10.54 -2.76 9.92
N GLY A 9 -11.77 -2.70 10.45
CA GLY A 9 -12.68 -3.84 10.49
C GLY A 9 -13.05 -4.37 9.11
N THR A 10 -13.37 -3.48 8.16
CA THR A 10 -13.69 -3.87 6.76
C THR A 10 -12.51 -4.58 6.11
N VAL A 11 -11.29 -4.05 6.18
CA VAL A 11 -10.11 -4.70 5.57
C VAL A 11 -9.82 -6.05 6.25
N ILE A 12 -9.96 -6.16 7.57
CA ILE A 12 -9.83 -7.43 8.30
C ILE A 12 -10.87 -8.46 7.81
N ALA A 13 -12.14 -8.06 7.68
CA ALA A 13 -13.21 -8.92 7.19
C ALA A 13 -12.97 -9.36 5.74
N CYS A 14 -12.52 -8.47 4.86
CA CYS A 14 -12.17 -8.79 3.49
C CYS A 14 -11.00 -9.79 3.42
N LEU A 15 -9.92 -9.60 4.19
CA LEU A 15 -8.79 -10.54 4.23
C LEU A 15 -9.20 -11.95 4.69
N VAL A 16 -10.03 -12.02 5.75
CA VAL A 16 -10.57 -13.29 6.26
C VAL A 16 -11.49 -13.94 5.21
N LYS A 17 -12.36 -13.17 4.56
CA LYS A 17 -13.24 -13.67 3.50
C LYS A 17 -12.43 -14.22 2.32
N LEU A 18 -11.42 -13.51 1.83
CA LEU A 18 -10.56 -14.01 0.74
C LEU A 18 -9.84 -15.32 1.09
N ARG A 19 -9.41 -15.50 2.35
CA ARG A 19 -8.79 -16.77 2.81
C ARG A 19 -9.79 -17.92 2.93
N ILE A 20 -11.05 -17.64 3.26
CA ILE A 20 -12.13 -18.64 3.29
C ILE A 20 -12.54 -19.01 1.87
N ASP A 21 -12.77 -18.03 1.00
CA ASP A 21 -13.26 -18.21 -0.36
C ASP A 21 -12.23 -18.87 -1.30
N TYR A 22 -10.93 -18.52 -1.17
CA TYR A 22 -9.89 -18.87 -2.15
C TYR A 22 -8.71 -19.69 -1.61
N GLY A 23 -8.73 -20.08 -0.33
CA GLY A 23 -7.67 -20.90 0.26
C GLY A 23 -6.36 -20.15 0.54
N ARG A 24 -5.22 -20.84 0.41
CA ARG A 24 -3.87 -20.27 0.44
C ARG A 24 -3.15 -20.44 -0.91
N PRO A 25 -2.27 -19.50 -1.31
CA PRO A 25 -2.07 -18.18 -0.70
C PRO A 25 -3.33 -17.33 -0.87
N ILE A 26 -3.52 -16.31 -0.01
CA ILE A 26 -4.65 -15.37 -0.20
C ILE A 26 -4.48 -14.72 -1.57
N ARG A 27 -5.57 -14.58 -2.34
CA ARG A 27 -5.59 -13.91 -3.64
C ARG A 27 -6.75 -12.93 -3.69
N VAL A 28 -6.58 -11.84 -4.44
CA VAL A 28 -7.68 -10.94 -4.79
C VAL A 28 -8.18 -11.35 -6.18
N PRO A 29 -9.48 -11.61 -6.38
CA PRO A 29 -10.03 -11.84 -7.71
C PRO A 29 -9.74 -10.67 -8.63
N HIS A 30 -9.13 -10.97 -9.78
CA HIS A 30 -9.05 -10.02 -10.88
C HIS A 30 -10.45 -9.91 -11.48
N GLU A 31 -11.13 -8.79 -11.23
CA GLU A 31 -12.38 -8.49 -11.92
C GLU A 31 -12.06 -8.32 -13.40
N VAL A 32 -12.63 -9.20 -14.23
CA VAL A 32 -12.61 -9.03 -15.68
C VAL A 32 -13.63 -7.95 -15.98
N VAL A 33 -13.14 -6.73 -16.21
CA VAL A 33 -13.98 -5.67 -16.77
C VAL A 33 -14.21 -6.03 -18.24
N SER A 34 -15.35 -6.67 -18.51
CA SER A 34 -15.90 -6.81 -19.85
C SER A 34 -16.24 -5.42 -20.37
N HIS A 35 -15.26 -4.74 -20.97
CA HIS A 35 -15.46 -3.44 -21.58
C HIS A 35 -16.10 -3.65 -22.95
N GLU A 36 -17.42 -3.77 -22.98
CA GLU A 36 -18.18 -3.89 -24.23
C GLU A 36 -17.94 -2.64 -25.08
N GLU A 37 -17.27 -2.82 -26.21
CA GLU A 37 -17.01 -1.75 -27.18
C GLU A 37 -18.29 -1.44 -27.95
N ILE A 38 -19.02 -0.42 -27.50
CA ILE A 38 -20.05 0.22 -28.34
C ILE A 38 -19.32 1.12 -29.34
N ASP A 39 -18.99 0.54 -30.49
CA ASP A 39 -18.66 1.30 -31.69
C ASP A 39 -19.86 2.20 -32.08
N SER A 40 -19.56 3.44 -32.45
CA SER A 40 -20.49 4.48 -32.92
C SER A 40 -19.69 5.63 -33.53
N GLY A 41 -18.95 5.33 -34.61
CA GLY A 41 -18.06 6.29 -35.26
C GLY A 41 -18.73 7.33 -36.17
N SER A 42 -18.05 8.46 -36.33
CA SER A 42 -18.06 9.36 -37.49
C SER A 42 -16.99 10.44 -37.30
N SER A 43 -16.38 11.10 -38.29
CA SER A 43 -16.20 10.92 -39.76
C SER A 43 -15.83 12.31 -40.28
N SER A 44 -14.68 12.48 -40.97
CA SER A 44 -14.51 13.40 -42.10
C SER A 44 -13.10 13.32 -42.68
N CYS A 45 -12.98 13.34 -44.02
CA CYS A 45 -11.80 13.72 -44.82
C CYS A 45 -11.72 15.27 -44.95
N GLU A 46 -10.82 15.98 -45.66
CA GLU A 46 -9.99 15.84 -46.90
C GLU A 46 -8.79 16.86 -46.81
N GLU A 47 -7.72 16.96 -47.63
CA GLU A 47 -6.99 16.10 -48.61
C GLU A 47 -5.59 16.72 -48.95
N ALA A 48 -4.78 16.01 -49.76
CA ALA A 48 -3.67 16.49 -50.64
C ALA A 48 -2.38 17.13 -50.03
N GLY A 49 -1.19 16.83 -50.60
CA GLY A 49 0.08 17.39 -50.06
C GLY A 49 1.41 17.32 -50.85
N ASN A 50 1.60 16.43 -51.84
CA ASN A 50 2.78 16.34 -52.75
C ASN A 50 4.18 15.98 -52.15
N GLU A 51 5.12 15.62 -53.02
CA GLU A 51 6.44 15.01 -52.72
C GLU A 51 7.62 16.02 -52.73
N SER A 52 8.67 15.77 -51.93
CA SER A 52 10.11 15.94 -52.27
C SER A 52 11.06 15.56 -51.12
N ALA A 53 12.34 15.31 -51.43
CA ALA A 53 13.34 14.74 -50.50
C ALA A 53 14.43 15.76 -50.04
N PRO A 54 15.66 15.39 -49.60
CA PRO A 54 16.10 15.67 -48.24
C PRO A 54 17.21 16.75 -48.11
N GLY A 55 17.37 17.30 -46.89
CA GLY A 55 18.45 18.24 -46.55
C GLY A 55 18.86 18.20 -45.07
N ALA A 56 20.12 18.56 -44.80
CA ALA A 56 20.68 18.71 -43.45
C ALA A 56 20.13 19.99 -42.74
N SER A 57 20.29 20.22 -41.44
CA SER A 57 21.32 19.70 -40.54
C SER A 57 20.94 19.71 -39.05
N GLU A 58 21.70 18.92 -38.28
CA GLU A 58 22.19 19.19 -36.92
C GLU A 58 21.46 20.24 -36.06
N SER A 59 20.71 19.76 -35.06
CA SER A 59 20.53 20.52 -33.81
C SER A 59 20.50 19.59 -32.59
N MET A 60 21.36 19.92 -31.63
CA MET A 60 21.36 19.54 -30.21
C MET A 60 20.60 18.26 -29.84
N ARG A 61 21.36 17.17 -29.62
CA ARG A 61 20.88 15.96 -28.94
C ARG A 61 20.59 16.25 -27.46
N ALA A 62 19.49 16.96 -27.21
CA ALA A 62 19.01 17.35 -25.90
C ALA A 62 18.64 16.11 -25.09
N LYS A 63 19.64 15.52 -24.41
CA LYS A 63 19.43 14.61 -23.29
C LYS A 63 18.84 15.41 -22.12
N HIS A 64 17.58 15.82 -22.27
CA HIS A 64 16.65 15.97 -21.18
C HIS A 64 16.43 14.58 -20.56
N GLY A 65 17.45 14.11 -19.85
CA GLY A 65 17.33 13.05 -18.87
C GLY A 65 16.43 13.58 -17.78
N ASN A 66 15.12 13.43 -17.97
CA ASN A 66 14.11 13.69 -16.96
C ASN A 66 14.50 12.85 -15.74
N LYS A 67 15.18 13.49 -14.77
CA LYS A 67 15.31 12.96 -13.42
C LYS A 67 13.91 13.01 -12.83
N LEU A 68 13.11 11.98 -13.09
CA LEU A 68 11.80 11.82 -12.46
C LEU A 68 12.01 12.02 -10.96
N HIS A 69 11.42 13.08 -10.42
CA HIS A 69 11.64 13.50 -9.04
C HIS A 69 11.00 12.46 -8.12
N HIS A 70 11.79 11.47 -7.70
CA HIS A 70 11.33 10.29 -6.95
C HIS A 70 10.54 10.73 -5.72
N THR A 71 9.23 10.60 -5.82
CA THR A 71 8.32 11.15 -4.82
C THR A 71 8.12 10.12 -3.74
N PHE A 72 8.68 10.39 -2.55
CA PHE A 72 8.68 9.48 -1.40
C PHE A 72 7.31 8.80 -1.20
N GLY A 73 7.29 7.50 -1.49
CA GLY A 73 6.09 6.67 -1.46
C GLY A 73 6.00 5.82 -0.19
N ILE A 74 4.90 5.07 -0.06
CA ILE A 74 4.72 4.15 1.08
C ILE A 74 5.81 3.08 1.13
N ASN A 75 6.33 2.69 -0.04
CA ASN A 75 7.39 1.70 -0.18
C ASN A 75 8.78 2.19 0.24
N ASP A 76 8.99 3.49 0.47
CA ASP A 76 10.30 4.01 0.91
C ASP A 76 10.51 3.93 2.43
N ILE A 77 9.45 3.64 3.18
CA ILE A 77 9.54 3.39 4.63
C ILE A 77 10.17 2.00 4.85
N LEU A 78 11.48 1.98 5.09
CA LEU A 78 12.28 0.75 5.26
C LEU A 78 11.73 -0.24 6.29
N LEU A 79 11.02 0.23 7.32
CA LEU A 79 10.35 -0.61 8.32
C LEU A 79 9.34 -1.57 7.67
N LEU A 80 8.61 -1.10 6.66
CA LEU A 80 7.60 -1.87 5.96
C LEU A 80 8.26 -2.94 5.09
N ARG A 81 9.37 -2.60 4.38
CA ARG A 81 10.19 -3.60 3.67
C ARG A 81 10.73 -4.66 4.63
N LYS A 82 11.16 -4.27 5.83
CA LYS A 82 11.68 -5.21 6.85
C LYS A 82 10.61 -6.16 7.37
N VAL A 83 9.45 -5.69 7.81
CA VAL A 83 8.39 -6.58 8.32
C VAL A 83 7.80 -7.48 7.23
N THR A 84 7.71 -6.98 5.98
CA THR A 84 7.27 -7.79 4.83
C THR A 84 8.17 -9.02 4.63
N ARG A 85 9.48 -8.90 4.90
CA ARG A 85 10.48 -9.97 4.76
C ARG A 85 10.62 -10.89 5.98
N LEU A 86 9.74 -10.78 6.99
CA LEU A 86 9.68 -11.69 8.13
C LEU A 86 8.64 -12.82 7.96
N PHE A 87 7.96 -12.88 6.81
CA PHE A 87 6.91 -13.85 6.52
C PHE A 87 7.13 -14.46 5.14
N ASP A 88 6.92 -15.77 5.00
CA ASP A 88 7.34 -16.55 3.83
C ASP A 88 6.63 -16.13 2.53
N ASN A 89 5.33 -15.83 2.63
CA ASN A 89 4.51 -15.23 1.56
C ASN A 89 4.22 -13.74 1.82
N GLY A 90 5.17 -13.03 2.45
CA GLY A 90 4.93 -11.70 3.00
C GLY A 90 4.70 -10.60 1.97
N ILE A 91 5.27 -10.73 0.77
CA ILE A 91 5.13 -9.75 -0.32
C ILE A 91 3.71 -9.85 -0.90
N GLU A 92 3.30 -11.06 -1.23
CA GLU A 92 2.00 -11.44 -1.79
C GLU A 92 0.89 -11.05 -0.81
N CYS A 93 1.05 -11.38 0.48
CA CYS A 93 0.11 -10.98 1.53
C CYS A 93 -0.01 -9.45 1.67
N ARG A 94 1.08 -8.71 1.38
CA ARG A 94 1.08 -7.24 1.40
C ARG A 94 0.47 -6.63 0.14
N GLU A 95 0.64 -7.24 -1.03
CA GLU A 95 0.00 -6.81 -2.28
C GLU A 95 -1.53 -7.01 -2.22
N VAL A 96 -1.97 -8.18 -1.73
CA VAL A 96 -3.38 -8.46 -1.41
C VAL A 96 -3.94 -7.45 -0.42
N LEU A 97 -3.21 -7.18 0.67
CA LEU A 97 -3.60 -6.16 1.64
C LEU A 97 -3.74 -4.77 1.02
N ASP A 98 -2.78 -4.35 0.19
CA ASP A 98 -2.76 -3.03 -0.42
C ASP A 98 -3.91 -2.84 -1.41
N ALA A 99 -4.25 -3.87 -2.19
CA ALA A 99 -5.42 -3.90 -3.06
C ALA A 99 -6.73 -3.85 -2.26
N VAL A 100 -6.84 -4.59 -1.14
CA VAL A 100 -8.01 -4.53 -0.25
C VAL A 100 -8.13 -3.17 0.44
N ILE A 101 -7.03 -2.54 0.86
CA ILE A 101 -7.02 -1.16 1.39
C ILE A 101 -7.52 -0.14 0.34
N ASP A 102 -7.22 -0.37 -0.94
CA ASP A 102 -7.67 0.49 -2.03
C ASP A 102 -9.15 0.27 -2.37
N ARG A 103 -9.65 -0.97 -2.38
CA ARG A 103 -11.09 -1.27 -2.47
C ARG A 103 -11.87 -0.70 -1.27
N CYS A 104 -11.28 -0.69 -0.06
CA CYS A 104 -11.86 -0.08 1.13
C CYS A 104 -11.58 1.44 1.28
N ALA A 105 -11.06 2.13 0.24
CA ALA A 105 -10.54 3.49 0.37
C ALA A 105 -11.58 4.58 0.67
N ALA A 106 -12.87 4.34 0.39
CA ALA A 106 -13.94 5.34 0.36
C ALA A 106 -14.04 6.24 1.61
N MET A 107 -13.76 5.70 2.81
CA MET A 107 -13.68 6.52 4.04
C MET A 107 -12.29 7.10 4.27
N GLN A 108 -11.25 6.24 4.32
CA GLN A 108 -9.88 6.65 4.62
C GLN A 108 -8.88 5.56 4.23
N ASN A 109 -8.27 5.68 3.06
CA ASN A 109 -7.12 4.86 2.69
C ASN A 109 -5.94 5.12 3.65
N ILE A 110 -5.44 4.08 4.31
CA ILE A 110 -4.43 4.23 5.38
C ILE A 110 -3.01 4.49 4.84
N ARG A 111 -2.68 3.98 3.65
CA ARG A 111 -1.38 4.22 2.98
C ARG A 111 -1.27 5.69 2.57
N LYS A 112 -2.34 6.23 1.97
CA LYS A 112 -2.47 7.66 1.65
C LYS A 112 -2.47 8.53 2.92
N ALA A 113 -3.03 8.06 4.04
CA ALA A 113 -3.00 8.78 5.32
C ALA A 113 -1.58 8.95 5.89
N VAL A 114 -0.76 7.90 5.90
CA VAL A 114 0.67 7.96 6.32
C VAL A 114 1.40 9.05 5.54
N LEU A 115 1.27 9.04 4.21
CA LEU A 115 1.94 10.01 3.34
C LEU A 115 1.40 11.44 3.52
N LYS A 116 0.09 11.62 3.74
CA LYS A 116 -0.51 12.94 4.06
C LYS A 116 0.09 13.52 5.34
N TYR A 117 0.15 12.74 6.42
CA TYR A 117 0.73 13.20 7.69
C TYR A 117 2.24 13.41 7.60
N ARG A 118 2.95 12.61 6.78
CA ARG A 118 4.38 12.85 6.47
C ARG A 118 4.60 14.20 5.76
N LYS A 119 3.77 14.57 4.79
CA LYS A 119 3.88 15.88 4.12
C LYS A 119 3.72 17.03 5.13
N VAL A 120 2.72 16.97 6.01
CA VAL A 120 2.49 18.01 7.04
C VAL A 120 3.63 18.07 8.07
N PHE A 121 4.17 16.94 8.53
CA PHE A 121 5.27 16.90 9.51
C PHE A 121 6.57 17.53 8.99
N ASN A 122 6.87 17.37 7.70
CA ASN A 122 8.10 17.92 7.08
C ASN A 122 7.93 19.34 6.53
N HIS A 123 6.70 19.87 6.44
CA HIS A 123 6.47 21.23 5.94
C HIS A 123 7.00 22.25 6.95
N GLN A 124 8.10 22.94 6.61
CA GLN A 124 8.80 23.82 7.55
C GLN A 124 7.92 24.99 8.01
N ASN A 125 7.09 25.53 7.12
CA ASN A 125 6.20 26.67 7.39
C ASN A 125 4.92 26.30 8.18
N VAL A 126 4.83 25.10 8.75
CA VAL A 126 3.72 24.69 9.63
C VAL A 126 4.16 24.78 11.09
N GLU A 127 3.29 25.33 11.94
CA GLU A 127 3.52 25.50 13.38
C GLU A 127 4.06 24.22 14.06
N PRO A 128 5.10 24.30 14.92
CA PRO A 128 5.68 23.13 15.60
C PRO A 128 4.67 22.23 16.34
N ARG A 129 3.59 22.79 16.90
CA ARG A 129 2.50 22.02 17.52
C ARG A 129 1.74 21.18 16.48
N VAL A 130 1.35 21.79 15.36
CA VAL A 130 0.67 21.10 14.26
C VAL A 130 1.57 20.02 13.64
N ARG A 131 2.88 20.31 13.45
CA ARG A 131 3.87 19.30 13.02
C ARG A 131 3.95 18.11 13.98
N ARG A 132 3.93 18.35 15.30
CA ARG A 132 3.92 17.30 16.34
C ARG A 132 2.64 16.47 16.31
N VAL A 133 1.47 17.11 16.18
CA VAL A 133 0.18 16.40 16.03
C VAL A 133 0.14 15.57 14.75
N ALA A 134 0.69 16.08 13.65
CA ALA A 134 0.82 15.35 12.39
C ALA A 134 1.74 14.12 12.53
N LEU A 135 2.88 14.24 13.22
CA LEU A 135 3.78 13.11 13.48
C LEU A 135 3.09 12.00 14.27
N ASN A 136 2.37 12.35 15.34
CA ASN A 136 1.66 11.38 16.18
C ASN A 136 0.57 10.63 15.38
N ARG A 137 -0.27 11.37 14.64
CA ARG A 137 -1.29 10.75 13.76
C ARG A 137 -0.65 9.90 12.66
N GLY A 138 0.44 10.37 12.06
CA GLY A 138 1.21 9.60 11.09
C GLY A 138 1.67 8.26 11.67
N ALA A 139 2.23 8.27 12.89
CA ALA A 139 2.67 7.08 13.60
C ALA A 139 1.51 6.11 13.89
N GLU A 140 0.32 6.60 14.28
CA GLU A 140 -0.88 5.77 14.46
C GLU A 140 -1.31 5.07 13.15
N TYR A 141 -1.29 5.78 12.02
CA TYR A 141 -1.61 5.19 10.72
C TYR A 141 -0.53 4.21 10.24
N LEU A 142 0.75 4.48 10.54
CA LEU A 142 1.86 3.58 10.23
C LEU A 142 1.82 2.31 11.08
N GLU A 143 1.55 2.41 12.39
CA GLU A 143 1.38 1.24 13.26
C GLU A 143 0.18 0.40 12.83
N ARG A 144 -0.93 1.05 12.44
CA ARG A 144 -2.11 0.36 11.90
C ARG A 144 -1.77 -0.45 10.65
N TYR A 145 -1.11 0.17 9.67
CA TYR A 145 -0.72 -0.51 8.43
C TYR A 145 0.30 -1.63 8.68
N PHE A 146 1.32 -1.38 9.53
CA PHE A 146 2.26 -2.41 10.00
C PHE A 146 1.56 -3.63 10.60
N ARG A 147 0.60 -3.41 11.51
CA ARG A 147 -0.20 -4.49 12.12
C ARG A 147 -1.05 -5.23 11.10
N MET A 148 -1.53 -4.55 10.06
CA MET A 148 -2.33 -5.16 9.00
C MET A 148 -1.49 -5.99 8.02
N ILE A 149 -0.22 -5.65 7.77
CA ILE A 149 0.73 -6.51 7.04
C ILE A 149 0.93 -7.82 7.82
N ALA A 150 1.21 -7.73 9.13
CA ALA A 150 1.33 -8.91 9.98
C ALA A 150 0.02 -9.73 10.06
N PHE A 151 -1.15 -9.08 10.03
CA PHE A 151 -2.44 -9.78 10.01
C PHE A 151 -2.73 -10.49 8.68
N ALA A 152 -2.40 -9.87 7.54
CA ALA A 152 -2.52 -10.51 6.23
C ALA A 152 -1.60 -11.74 6.14
N ALA A 153 -0.35 -11.63 6.60
CA ALA A 153 0.58 -12.76 6.67
C ALA A 153 0.09 -13.87 7.61
N TYR A 154 -0.48 -13.53 8.77
CA TYR A 154 -1.10 -14.50 9.69
C TYR A 154 -2.23 -15.28 9.03
N VAL A 155 -3.20 -14.59 8.42
CA VAL A 155 -4.33 -15.21 7.70
C VAL A 155 -3.83 -16.03 6.50
N GLY A 156 -2.73 -15.59 5.88
CA GLY A 156 -2.01 -16.26 4.80
C GLY A 156 -1.00 -17.33 5.25
N SER A 157 -1.02 -17.75 6.52
CA SER A 157 -0.15 -18.79 7.09
C SER A 157 -0.94 -19.97 7.66
N GLU A 158 -0.25 -21.07 7.95
CA GLU A 158 -0.84 -22.29 8.53
C GLU A 158 -1.48 -22.08 9.91
N ALA A 159 -1.03 -21.04 10.65
CA ALA A 159 -1.59 -20.68 11.95
C ALA A 159 -3.10 -20.36 11.90
N PHE A 160 -3.65 -20.01 10.73
CA PHE A 160 -5.07 -19.73 10.55
C PHE A 160 -5.92 -20.97 10.19
N ASP A 161 -5.32 -22.12 9.90
CA ASP A 161 -6.03 -23.27 9.30
C ASP A 161 -7.18 -23.80 10.13
N GLY A 162 -6.99 -23.93 11.45
CA GLY A 162 -8.04 -24.42 12.34
C GLY A 162 -9.33 -23.58 12.30
N PHE A 163 -9.25 -22.31 11.86
CA PHE A 163 -10.41 -21.43 11.67
C PHE A 163 -11.08 -21.61 10.29
N CYS A 164 -10.37 -22.19 9.30
CA CYS A 164 -10.91 -22.59 8.00
C CYS A 164 -11.40 -24.05 7.96
N GLY A 165 -11.39 -24.76 9.10
CA GLY A 165 -11.71 -26.19 9.17
C GLY A 165 -10.60 -27.10 8.62
N GLN A 166 -9.37 -26.59 8.54
CA GLN A 166 -8.18 -27.29 8.04
C GLN A 166 -7.18 -27.46 9.20
N GLY A 167 -6.34 -28.49 9.17
CA GLY A 167 -5.27 -28.69 10.18
C GLY A 167 -5.73 -28.88 11.63
N GLU A 168 -4.75 -29.04 12.53
CA GLU A 168 -4.96 -29.58 13.89
C GLU A 168 -5.15 -28.50 14.98
N SER A 169 -4.78 -27.24 14.73
CA SER A 169 -4.67 -26.22 15.79
C SER A 169 -5.21 -24.85 15.39
N ARG A 170 -5.83 -24.16 16.37
CA ARG A 170 -6.40 -22.82 16.25
C ARG A 170 -5.50 -21.78 16.91
N ILE A 171 -4.36 -21.48 16.28
CA ILE A 171 -3.39 -20.50 16.82
C ILE A 171 -3.93 -19.08 16.60
N THR A 172 -4.36 -18.39 17.66
CA THR A 172 -4.87 -17.02 17.51
C THR A 172 -3.80 -16.03 17.01
N PHE A 173 -4.21 -14.97 16.31
CA PHE A 173 -3.31 -13.88 15.90
C PHE A 173 -2.51 -13.30 17.07
N LYS A 174 -3.13 -13.18 18.26
CA LYS A 174 -2.43 -12.77 19.48
C LYS A 174 -1.27 -13.74 19.76
N THR A 175 -1.54 -15.03 19.85
CA THR A 175 -0.53 -16.08 20.11
C THR A 175 0.57 -16.06 19.06
N TRP A 176 0.21 -15.96 17.78
CA TRP A 176 1.15 -15.96 16.65
C TRP A 176 2.14 -14.79 16.71
N VAL A 177 1.68 -13.54 16.81
CA VAL A 177 2.59 -12.37 16.89
C VAL A 177 3.37 -12.32 18.21
N HIS A 178 2.93 -13.01 19.28
CA HIS A 178 3.74 -13.11 20.52
C HIS A 178 4.96 -14.04 20.36
N ARG A 179 4.97 -14.94 19.36
CA ARG A 179 6.13 -15.77 19.01
C ARG A 179 7.18 -15.04 18.15
N MET A 180 6.94 -13.77 17.80
CA MET A 180 7.74 -13.00 16.84
C MET A 180 8.30 -11.72 17.51
N PRO A 181 9.39 -11.81 18.30
CA PRO A 181 9.93 -10.68 19.06
C PRO A 181 10.38 -9.51 18.15
N GLU A 182 10.82 -9.78 16.93
CA GLU A 182 11.19 -8.78 15.91
C GLU A 182 9.99 -7.90 15.54
N VAL A 183 8.83 -8.53 15.32
CA VAL A 183 7.58 -7.82 14.97
C VAL A 183 7.12 -6.96 16.17
N GLN A 184 7.30 -7.44 17.40
CA GLN A 184 7.03 -6.66 18.61
C GLN A 184 7.99 -5.47 18.75
N ALA A 185 9.29 -5.68 18.54
CA ALA A 185 10.31 -4.62 18.60
C ALA A 185 10.10 -3.55 17.51
N MET A 186 9.77 -3.96 16.28
CA MET A 186 9.42 -3.05 15.19
C MET A 186 8.18 -2.21 15.54
N LYS A 187 7.10 -2.82 16.04
CA LYS A 187 5.90 -2.12 16.55
C LYS A 187 6.25 -1.09 17.63
N TRP A 188 7.09 -1.45 18.61
CA TRP A 188 7.55 -0.52 19.64
C TRP A 188 8.39 0.63 19.07
N SER A 189 9.22 0.38 18.05
CA SER A 189 10.04 1.42 17.42
C SER A 189 9.21 2.56 16.80
N ILE A 190 8.04 2.24 16.20
CA ILE A 190 7.09 3.22 15.67
C ILE A 190 6.61 4.17 16.77
N ARG A 191 6.29 3.62 17.95
CA ARG A 191 5.76 4.37 19.10
C ARG A 191 6.82 5.24 19.77
N LEU A 192 8.02 4.68 19.98
CA LEU A 192 9.08 5.33 20.76
C LEU A 192 9.87 6.36 19.96
N ARG A 193 10.04 6.17 18.64
CA ARG A 193 10.88 7.03 17.80
C ARG A 193 10.25 7.31 16.42
N PRO A 194 8.99 7.78 16.34
CA PRO A 194 8.25 7.90 15.08
C PRO A 194 8.97 8.74 14.00
N GLY A 195 9.67 9.81 14.37
CA GLY A 195 10.40 10.67 13.42
C GLY A 195 11.34 9.90 12.48
N ARG A 196 11.92 8.77 12.94
CA ARG A 196 12.80 7.91 12.12
C ARG A 196 12.14 7.33 10.86
N PHE A 197 10.81 7.32 10.78
CA PHE A 197 10.05 6.82 9.63
C PHE A 197 9.39 7.96 8.81
N PHE A 198 9.48 9.20 9.30
CA PHE A 198 8.76 10.35 8.77
C PHE A 198 9.67 11.47 8.27
N ASN A 199 10.91 11.60 8.75
CA ASN A 199 11.90 12.56 8.23
C ASN A 199 12.12 12.41 6.71
N ILE A 200 12.63 13.47 6.08
CA ILE A 200 13.27 13.41 4.75
C ILE A 200 14.71 12.88 4.94
N PRO A 201 15.21 12.00 4.03
CA PRO A 201 16.65 11.74 3.89
C PRO A 201 17.43 13.01 3.54
#